data_AF-A0A075FY60-F1
#
_entry.id   AF-A0A075FY60-F1
#
_cell.length_a   1.000
_cell.length_b   1.000
_cell.length_c   1.000
_cell.angle_alpha   90.00
_cell.angle_beta   90.00
_cell.angle_gamma   90.00
#
_symmetry.space_group_name_H-M   'P 1'
#
loop_
_entity.id
_entity.type
_entity.pdbx_description
1 polymer ?
#
loop_
_entity_poly.entity_id
_entity_poly.type
_entity_poly.pdbx_seq_one_letter_code
_entity_poly.pdbx_strand_id
1 'polypeptide(L)' 'MWKKPEVSHENVESNKEADDDSTALMKLENKLEKLTDELSEESNHEKQELILRSINSLVEIIKKLKK' A
#
# COMPACT_ATOMS: atom_id res chain seq x y z
N MET A 1 -2.05 0.17 53.69
CA MET A 1 -2.67 -0.53 52.55
C MET A 1 -1.96 -0.10 51.28
N TRP A 2 -1.11 -0.97 50.70
CA TRP A 2 -0.52 -0.78 49.37
C TRP A 2 -0.85 -2.01 48.54
N LYS A 3 -1.38 -1.80 47.32
CA LYS A 3 -1.05 -2.49 46.07
C LYS A 3 -1.48 -1.61 44.89
N LYS A 4 -0.52 -1.28 44.01
CA LYS A 4 -0.69 -0.80 42.62
C LYS A 4 -0.80 -2.04 41.69
N PRO A 5 -0.85 -1.88 40.36
CA PRO A 5 -1.85 -1.24 39.50
C PRO A 5 -2.45 -2.27 38.52
N GLU A 6 -3.72 -2.15 38.12
CA GLU A 6 -4.29 -3.03 37.09
C GLU A 6 -3.98 -2.47 35.69
N VAL A 7 -3.00 -3.10 35.06
CA VAL A 7 -2.82 -3.10 33.61
C VAL A 7 -3.74 -4.18 33.05
N SER A 8 -4.76 -3.78 32.32
CA SER A 8 -5.54 -4.70 31.48
C SER A 8 -5.29 -4.32 30.02
N HIS A 9 -4.21 -4.89 29.49
CA HIS A 9 -4.02 -5.09 28.06
C HIS A 9 -5.08 -6.09 27.58
N GLU A 10 -6.23 -5.60 27.13
CA GLU A 10 -7.19 -6.39 26.36
C GLU A 10 -7.75 -5.55 25.21
N ASN A 11 -7.05 -5.61 24.08
CA ASN A 11 -7.71 -5.74 22.78
C ASN A 11 -6.81 -6.60 21.91
N VAL A 12 -6.94 -7.91 22.12
CA VAL A 12 -7.61 -8.82 21.18
C VAL A 12 -6.74 -9.01 19.94
N GLU A 13 -6.03 -10.13 19.96
CA GLU A 13 -5.58 -10.85 18.78
C GLU A 13 -6.69 -10.83 17.71
N SER A 14 -6.43 -10.17 16.59
CA SER A 14 -7.01 -10.57 15.33
C SER A 14 -5.88 -11.03 14.43
N ASN A 15 -5.56 -12.31 14.56
CA ASN A 15 -5.03 -13.16 13.51
C ASN A 15 -5.43 -12.66 12.11
N LYS A 16 -4.46 -12.12 11.36
CA LYS A 16 -4.48 -12.10 9.89
C LYS A 16 -3.06 -12.32 9.38
N GLU A 17 -2.46 -13.44 9.77
CA GLU A 17 -1.43 -14.12 8.96
C GLU A 17 -2.11 -14.90 7.81
N ALA A 18 -3.08 -14.26 7.17
CA ALA A 18 -3.67 -14.75 5.94
C ALA A 18 -3.48 -13.62 4.93
N ASP A 19 -2.52 -13.84 4.03
CA ASP A 19 -2.35 -13.13 2.76
C ASP A 19 -1.61 -11.77 2.81
N ASP A 20 -0.37 -11.78 3.32
CA ASP A 20 0.55 -10.62 3.21
C ASP A 20 0.80 -10.22 1.75
N ASP A 21 0.94 -11.22 0.86
CA ASP A 21 1.11 -11.01 -0.58
C ASP A 21 -0.13 -10.41 -1.26
N SER A 22 -1.34 -10.89 -0.94
CA SER A 22 -2.60 -10.35 -1.46
C SER A 22 -2.82 -8.91 -0.97
N THR A 23 -2.46 -8.62 0.28
CA THR A 23 -2.53 -7.27 0.85
C THR A 23 -1.50 -6.33 0.21
N ALA A 24 -0.29 -6.81 -0.07
CA ALA A 24 0.76 -6.05 -0.76
C ALA A 24 0.38 -5.77 -2.22
N LEU A 25 -0.14 -6.78 -2.92
CA LEU A 25 -0.63 -6.66 -4.29
C LEU A 25 -1.75 -5.61 -4.38
N MET A 26 -2.75 -5.71 -3.49
CA MET A 26 -3.87 -4.75 -3.43
C MET A 26 -3.37 -3.31 -3.18
N LYS A 27 -2.39 -3.12 -2.28
CA LYS A 27 -1.79 -1.80 -2.05
C LYS A 27 -1.07 -1.25 -3.28
N LEU A 28 -0.38 -2.12 -4.03
CA LEU A 28 0.31 -1.73 -5.26
C LEU A 28 -0.68 -1.38 -6.37
N GLU A 29 -1.78 -2.12 -6.51
CA GLU A 29 -2.86 -1.84 -7.46
C GLU A 29 -3.55 -0.51 -7.14
N ASN A 30 -3.88 -0.25 -5.87
CA ASN A 30 -4.45 1.03 -5.44
C ASN A 30 -3.49 2.21 -5.70
N LYS A 31 -2.17 2.00 -5.56
CA LYS A 31 -1.18 3.05 -5.86
C LYS A 31 -1.06 3.29 -7.36
N LEU A 32 -1.17 2.23 -8.17
CA LEU A 32 -1.16 2.33 -9.63
C LEU A 32 -2.38 3.10 -10.14
N GLU A 33 -3.56 2.86 -9.58
CA GLU A 33 -4.79 3.61 -9.87
C GLU A 33 -4.58 5.10 -9.60
N LYS A 34 -4.16 5.47 -8.39
CA LYS A 34 -3.90 6.87 -8.02
C LYS A 34 -2.91 7.58 -8.92
N LEU A 35 -1.79 6.93 -9.27
CA LEU A 35 -0.81 7.52 -10.17
C LEU A 35 -1.36 7.70 -11.59
N THR A 36 -2.26 6.83 -12.02
CA THR A 36 -2.93 6.94 -13.31
C THR A 36 -3.91 8.12 -13.31
N ASP A 37 -4.65 8.30 -12.22
CA ASP A 37 -5.53 9.45 -12.02
C ASP A 37 -4.71 10.76 -11.99
N GLU A 38 -3.64 10.80 -11.18
CA GLU A 38 -2.71 11.93 -11.11
C GLU A 38 -2.12 12.27 -12.48
N LEU A 39 -1.74 11.26 -13.28
CA LEU A 39 -1.24 11.47 -14.65
C LEU A 39 -2.30 12.10 -15.55
N SER A 40 -3.56 11.68 -15.41
CA SER A 40 -4.66 12.16 -16.24
C SER A 40 -5.00 13.63 -15.99
N GLU A 41 -4.75 14.11 -14.77
CA GLU A 41 -4.99 15.50 -14.35
C GLU A 41 -3.73 16.38 -14.45
N GLU A 42 -2.54 15.79 -14.56
CA GLU A 42 -1.28 16.53 -14.64
C GLU A 42 -1.10 17.15 -16.03
N SER A 43 -0.75 18.43 -16.07
CA SER A 43 -0.54 19.22 -17.29
C SER A 43 0.92 19.56 -17.54
N ASN A 44 1.77 19.42 -16.52
CA ASN A 44 3.20 19.61 -16.63
C ASN A 44 3.88 18.36 -17.21
N HIS A 45 4.46 18.49 -18.40
CA HIS A 45 5.11 17.38 -19.11
C HIS A 45 6.25 16.72 -18.34
N GLU A 46 7.05 17.48 -17.60
CA GLU A 46 8.14 16.91 -16.80
C GLU A 46 7.60 16.03 -15.67
N LYS A 47 6.52 16.48 -15.01
CA LYS A 47 5.84 15.68 -13.99
C LYS A 47 5.12 14.47 -14.59
N GLN A 48 4.48 14.62 -15.75
CA GLN A 48 3.88 13.48 -16.47
C GLN A 48 4.92 12.38 -16.73
N GLU A 49 6.12 12.75 -17.19
CA GLU A 49 7.22 11.80 -17.41
C GLU A 49 7.68 11.10 -16.12
N LEU A 50 7.76 11.82 -15.00
CA LEU A 50 8.11 11.24 -13.70
C LEU A 50 7.04 10.25 -13.21
N ILE A 51 5.76 10.59 -13.38
CA ILE A 51 4.63 9.73 -13.03
C ILE A 51 4.62 8.48 -13.92
N LEU A 52 4.80 8.63 -15.24
CA LEU A 52 4.91 7.52 -16.19
C LEU A 52 6.03 6.54 -15.83
N ARG A 53 7.21 7.02 -15.43
CA ARG A 53 8.31 6.17 -14.95
C ARG A 53 7.92 5.38 -13.70
N SER A 54 7.21 6.03 -12.78
CA SER A 54 6.72 5.40 -11.54
C SER A 54 5.67 4.33 -11.83
N ILE A 55 4.72 4.61 -12.74
CA ILE A 55 3.72 3.66 -13.24
C ILE A 55 4.40 2.45 -13.88
N ASN A 56 5.34 2.66 -14.79
CA ASN A 56 6.08 1.58 -15.44
C ASN A 56 6.79 0.68 -14.43
N SER A 57 7.44 1.28 -13.42
CA SER A 57 8.10 0.52 -12.35
C SER A 57 7.10 -0.32 -11.54
N LEU A 58 5.96 0.26 -11.15
CA LEU A 58 4.92 -0.45 -10.40
C LEU A 58 4.29 -1.59 -11.21
N VAL A 59 4.00 -1.38 -12.49
CA VAL A 59 3.47 -2.41 -13.39
C VAL A 59 4.43 -3.61 -13.45
N GLU A 60 5.73 -3.37 -13.57
CA GLU A 60 6.71 -4.46 -13.59
C GLU A 60 6.81 -5.22 -12.26
N ILE A 61 6.65 -4.52 -11.12
CA ILE A 61 6.60 -5.18 -9.80
C ILE A 61 5.34 -6.03 -9.67
N ILE A 62 4.16 -5.48 -10.00
CA ILE A 62 2.88 -6.20 -9.95
C ILE A 62 2.91 -7.43 -10.88
N LYS A 63 3.46 -7.29 -12.09
CA LYS A 63 3.63 -8.42 -13.02
C LYS A 63 4.47 -9.54 -12.43
N LYS A 64 5.51 -9.22 -11.64
CA LYS A 64 6.36 -10.22 -10.99
C LYS A 64 5.65 -10.91 -9.82
N LEU A 65 4.80 -10.19 -9.08
CA LEU A 65 4.04 -10.74 -7.96
C LEU A 65 2.85 -11.62 -8.40
N LYS A 66 2.26 -11.33 -9.56
CA LYS A 66 1.15 -12.12 -10.14
C LYS A 66 1.60 -13.37 -10.90
N LYS A 67 2.91 -13.58 -11.06
CA LYS A 67 3.49 -14.64 -11.91
C LYS A 67 3.94 -15.83 -11.10
#